data_AF-A0A519RYT0-F1
#
_entry.id   AF-A0A519RYT0-F1
#
_cell.length_a   1.000
_cell.length_b   1.000
_cell.length_c   1.000
_cell.angle_alpha   90.00
_cell.angle_beta   90.00
_cell.angle_gamma   90.00
#
_symmetry.space_group_name_H-M   'P 1'
#
loop_
_entity.id
_entity.type
_entity.pdbx_description
1 polymer ?
#
loop_
_entity_poly.entity_id
_entity_poly.type
_entity_poly.pdbx_seq_one_letter_code
_entity_poly.pdbx_strand_id
1 'polypeptide(L)'
;MNLLYFYRNKTDLFIKHVLLFTVLLFATKSNAQCSDHWYIDTQTKLNSFTGCTHIPISITITGTVYNLSPLSNVVSIGGDLNISHAHSLHNLDALSSLTSIGGNIAIYGNNSLTNVNGLGNITSSNILTMQILENPNLTSIAGLGNLNTNSINYLQISGNPLLTECDIASVCTHLPRNWNTYINNNGIGCESIQAVASSCAPCQPPINFSATNKTSRTASINWTGFPGGNIYNIEYGAAGFTPGTGTQVNNFAGTSYTVTGLSELTTYDIYVKRVNLSCEWGFSQKYTFTTIAECPPAGETLVMTNQQEINNFESTYPFCVNMPGSIQIYEFMGSQITSLAALSNLESINGSFSLSRTSILNLNDLVNLERIGGDLYINNNSVLANVDGLSSLTSVGMQNSLYNRVAFTDNPLLQNLNGLSALTTVGGALDISNNHILNSLSGLFSTCMAIPPK
;
A
#
# COMPACT_ATOMS: atom_id res chain seq x y z
N MET A 1 -50.09 76.40 9.20
CA MET A 1 -50.97 76.95 10.24
C MET A 1 -51.22 75.84 11.25
N ASN A 2 -50.85 76.10 12.51
CA ASN A 2 -50.58 75.12 13.55
C ASN A 2 -51.84 74.79 14.38
N LEU A 3 -51.82 73.60 14.99
CA LEU A 3 -52.39 73.22 16.29
C LEU A 3 -53.90 72.88 16.49
N LEU A 4 -54.13 71.57 16.72
CA LEU A 4 -54.50 70.94 18.01
C LEU A 4 -55.97 70.81 18.51
N TYR A 5 -56.16 69.65 19.18
CA TYR A 5 -57.14 69.19 20.20
C TYR A 5 -58.45 68.49 19.74
N PHE A 6 -58.59 67.14 19.82
CA PHE A 6 -58.78 66.21 20.98
C PHE A 6 -60.18 66.19 21.61
N TYR A 7 -60.87 65.05 21.55
CA TYR A 7 -61.37 64.22 22.69
C TYR A 7 -62.18 63.02 22.13
N ARG A 8 -61.67 61.77 22.17
CA ARG A 8 -61.95 60.71 23.17
C ARG A 8 -63.44 60.27 23.25
N ASN A 9 -63.83 59.12 22.70
CA ASN A 9 -63.95 57.84 23.42
C ASN A 9 -64.52 56.68 22.56
N LYS A 10 -64.13 55.47 22.97
CA LYS A 10 -64.39 54.13 22.44
C LYS A 10 -65.85 53.82 22.05
N THR A 11 -66.05 53.26 20.86
CA THR A 11 -66.83 52.02 20.52
C THR A 11 -67.14 52.00 19.01
N ASP A 12 -66.27 51.43 18.16
CA ASP A 12 -66.70 50.89 16.85
C ASP A 12 -65.57 50.15 16.10
N LEU A 13 -65.25 48.92 16.52
CA LEU A 13 -64.57 47.95 15.65
C LEU A 13 -64.87 46.51 16.08
N PHE A 14 -66.14 46.22 16.30
CA PHE A 14 -66.67 44.87 16.45
C PHE A 14 -68.09 44.91 15.90
N ILE A 15 -68.45 43.95 15.03
CA ILE A 15 -69.77 43.78 14.38
C ILE A 15 -69.90 44.42 12.98
N LYS A 16 -69.15 43.88 12.02
CA LYS A 16 -69.74 43.35 10.78
C LYS A 16 -69.24 41.91 10.66
N HIS A 17 -70.14 40.97 10.31
CA HIS A 17 -69.97 39.50 10.25
C HIS A 17 -70.55 38.67 11.41
N VAL A 18 -71.74 39.03 11.92
CA VAL A 18 -72.62 38.07 12.61
C VAL A 18 -74.01 38.18 11.99
N LEU A 19 -74.38 37.18 11.17
CA LEU A 19 -75.72 36.60 10.95
C LEU A 19 -75.81 35.93 9.58
N LEU A 20 -75.23 34.73 9.47
CA LEU A 20 -75.83 33.66 8.67
C LEU A 20 -75.65 32.35 9.46
N PHE A 21 -76.51 32.18 10.45
CA PHE A 21 -76.65 30.93 11.21
C PHE A 21 -77.79 30.14 10.55
N THR A 22 -77.48 29.03 9.88
CA THR A 22 -78.27 27.77 9.90
C THR A 22 -77.59 26.70 9.04
N VAL A 23 -77.29 25.57 9.70
CA VAL A 23 -76.96 24.26 9.13
C VAL A 23 -75.62 24.13 8.40
N LEU A 24 -74.58 23.71 9.13
CA LEU A 24 -73.83 22.47 8.83
C LEU A 24 -72.94 22.14 10.05
N LEU A 25 -73.53 21.41 11.00
CA LEU A 25 -72.78 20.50 11.87
C LEU A 25 -72.26 19.37 10.97
N PHE A 26 -71.16 19.59 10.27
CA PHE A 26 -70.30 18.49 9.85
C PHE A 26 -68.99 18.66 10.59
N ALA A 27 -68.70 17.68 11.43
CA ALA A 27 -67.44 17.48 12.08
C ALA A 27 -66.30 17.70 11.07
N THR A 28 -65.47 18.72 11.29
CA THR A 28 -64.14 18.72 10.72
C THR A 28 -63.37 17.62 11.46
N LYS A 29 -63.37 16.40 10.90
CA LYS A 29 -62.26 15.48 11.12
C LYS A 29 -61.00 16.26 10.73
N SER A 30 -60.27 16.76 11.71
CA SER A 30 -58.86 17.07 11.50
C SER A 30 -58.23 15.78 10.96
N ASN A 31 -57.55 15.89 9.83
CA ASN A 31 -56.86 14.79 9.18
C ASN A 31 -55.85 14.17 10.17
N ALA A 32 -56.26 13.12 10.88
CA ALA A 32 -55.32 12.28 11.60
C ALA A 32 -54.47 11.57 10.52
N GLN A 33 -53.28 12.11 10.24
CA GLN A 33 -52.37 11.54 9.24
C GLN A 33 -51.87 10.14 9.65
N CYS A 34 -52.13 9.70 10.88
CA CYS A 34 -51.65 8.44 11.43
C CYS A 34 -52.73 7.79 12.33
N SER A 35 -52.65 6.46 12.48
CA SER A 35 -53.45 5.70 13.45
C SER A 35 -52.99 5.98 14.89
N ASP A 36 -53.87 5.91 15.88
CA ASP A 36 -53.55 6.08 17.31
C ASP A 36 -52.78 4.87 17.91
N HIS A 37 -52.35 3.91 17.09
CA HIS A 37 -51.72 2.67 17.53
C HIS A 37 -50.20 2.74 17.37
N TRP A 38 -49.50 3.07 18.44
CA TRP A 38 -48.04 3.21 18.43
C TRP A 38 -47.31 1.96 18.95
N TYR A 39 -48.07 0.90 19.24
CA TYR A 39 -47.60 -0.44 19.55
C TYR A 39 -48.09 -1.40 18.46
N ILE A 40 -47.17 -1.86 17.62
CA ILE A 40 -47.42 -2.68 16.44
C ILE A 40 -46.82 -4.06 16.65
N ASP A 41 -47.66 -5.06 16.92
CA ASP A 41 -47.26 -6.46 17.16
C ASP A 41 -47.60 -7.41 16.00
N THR A 42 -48.30 -6.89 14.98
CA THR A 42 -48.80 -7.67 13.85
C THR A 42 -48.72 -6.86 12.57
N GLN A 43 -48.46 -7.55 11.45
CA GLN A 43 -48.45 -6.90 10.14
C GLN A 43 -49.82 -6.27 9.80
N THR A 44 -50.93 -6.86 10.23
CA THR A 44 -52.27 -6.28 10.02
C THR A 44 -52.42 -4.92 10.70
N LYS A 45 -51.93 -4.75 11.93
CA LYS A 45 -51.91 -3.43 12.60
C LYS A 45 -51.03 -2.46 11.82
N LEU A 46 -49.87 -2.90 11.36
CA LEU A 46 -48.97 -2.05 10.57
C LEU A 46 -49.57 -1.63 9.23
N ASN A 47 -50.27 -2.53 8.54
CA ASN A 47 -50.90 -2.22 7.25
C ASN A 47 -52.05 -1.21 7.37
N SER A 48 -52.59 -1.00 8.58
CA SER A 48 -53.56 0.07 8.85
C SER A 48 -52.92 1.45 8.96
N PHE A 49 -51.58 1.54 9.02
CA PHE A 49 -50.86 2.80 8.87
C PHE A 49 -50.79 3.18 7.39
N THR A 50 -51.56 4.19 6.99
CA THR A 50 -51.49 4.76 5.64
C THR A 50 -51.40 6.28 5.70
N GLY A 51 -50.45 6.87 4.97
CA GLY A 51 -50.33 8.33 4.82
C GLY A 51 -49.66 9.07 5.98
N CYS A 52 -49.08 8.35 6.94
CA CYS A 52 -48.40 8.92 8.09
C CYS A 52 -47.02 9.46 7.70
N THR A 53 -46.81 10.76 7.86
CA THR A 53 -45.49 11.39 7.71
C THR A 53 -44.85 11.75 9.05
N HIS A 54 -45.65 11.87 10.11
CA HIS A 54 -45.18 12.29 11.44
C HIS A 54 -45.84 11.47 12.54
N ILE A 55 -45.03 10.71 13.27
CA ILE A 55 -45.44 9.98 14.46
C ILE A 55 -45.20 10.89 15.67
N PRO A 56 -46.22 11.31 16.44
CA PRO A 56 -46.05 12.33 17.49
C PRO A 56 -45.38 11.81 18.77
N ILE A 57 -45.40 10.50 19.01
CA ILE A 57 -44.88 9.87 20.23
C ILE A 57 -43.90 8.72 19.90
N SER A 58 -43.57 7.88 20.88
CA SER A 58 -42.75 6.68 20.64
C SER A 58 -43.51 5.63 19.84
N ILE A 59 -42.83 4.94 18.92
CA ILE A 59 -43.36 3.77 18.19
C ILE A 59 -42.61 2.51 18.63
N THR A 60 -43.36 1.44 18.87
CA THR A 60 -42.85 0.10 19.15
C THR A 60 -43.32 -0.88 18.08
N ILE A 61 -42.38 -1.57 17.44
CA ILE A 61 -42.60 -2.59 16.41
C ILE A 61 -42.10 -3.93 16.93
N THR A 62 -42.97 -4.93 16.95
CA THR A 62 -42.70 -6.24 17.57
C THR A 62 -43.53 -7.37 16.94
N GLY A 63 -43.41 -8.57 17.50
CA GLY A 63 -44.26 -9.72 17.18
C GLY A 63 -44.10 -10.22 15.74
N THR A 64 -45.21 -10.29 15.02
CA THR A 64 -45.29 -10.93 13.68
C THR A 64 -45.08 -9.96 12.51
N VAL A 65 -44.53 -8.77 12.78
CA VAL A 65 -44.19 -7.80 11.73
C VAL A 65 -43.01 -8.33 10.90
N TYR A 66 -43.14 -8.23 9.57
CA TYR A 66 -42.09 -8.67 8.64
C TYR A 66 -41.78 -7.65 7.54
N ASN A 67 -42.66 -6.65 7.32
CA ASN A 67 -42.48 -5.63 6.30
C ASN A 67 -42.84 -4.22 6.81
N LEU A 68 -41.87 -3.30 6.75
CA LEU A 68 -42.02 -1.90 7.16
C LEU A 68 -42.46 -0.95 6.04
N SER A 69 -42.75 -1.42 4.82
CA SER A 69 -43.23 -0.55 3.73
C SER A 69 -44.38 0.40 4.11
N PRO A 70 -45.35 0.05 4.99
CA PRO A 70 -46.37 1.00 5.42
C PRO A 70 -45.82 2.27 6.12
N LEU A 71 -44.58 2.22 6.63
CA LEU A 71 -43.90 3.35 7.26
C LEU A 71 -43.03 4.15 6.28
N SER A 72 -43.06 3.86 4.98
CA SER A 72 -42.11 4.44 4.02
C SER A 72 -42.17 5.96 3.87
N ASN A 73 -43.30 6.56 4.25
CA ASN A 73 -43.49 8.00 4.17
C ASN A 73 -43.24 8.71 5.51
N VAL A 74 -42.90 7.98 6.57
CA VAL A 74 -42.64 8.56 7.89
C VAL A 74 -41.33 9.32 7.85
N VAL A 75 -41.42 10.63 8.08
CA VAL A 75 -40.30 11.58 8.09
C VAL A 75 -39.80 11.84 9.50
N SER A 76 -40.67 11.77 10.51
CA SER A 76 -40.27 12.00 11.91
C SER A 76 -41.02 11.13 12.92
N ILE A 77 -40.33 10.81 14.02
CA ILE A 77 -40.88 10.20 15.24
C ILE A 77 -40.61 11.16 16.40
N GLY A 78 -41.65 11.55 17.14
CA GLY A 78 -41.56 12.51 18.24
C GLY A 78 -41.02 11.91 19.53
N GLY A 79 -41.15 10.60 19.71
CA GLY A 79 -40.58 9.85 20.84
C GLY A 79 -39.50 8.85 20.40
N ASP A 80 -39.45 7.70 21.07
CA ASP A 80 -38.50 6.62 20.82
C ASP A 80 -38.87 5.78 19.59
N LEU A 81 -37.85 5.22 18.93
CA LEU A 81 -37.99 4.13 17.97
C LEU A 81 -37.57 2.81 18.64
N ASN A 82 -38.55 1.96 18.92
CA ASN A 82 -38.32 0.64 19.49
C ASN A 82 -38.69 -0.44 18.47
N ILE A 83 -37.73 -1.27 18.07
CA ILE A 83 -37.97 -2.43 17.19
C ILE A 83 -37.46 -3.67 17.92
N SER A 84 -38.36 -4.49 18.43
CA SER A 84 -37.96 -5.63 19.24
C SER A 84 -38.75 -6.89 19.02
N HIS A 85 -38.10 -8.04 19.05
CA HIS A 85 -38.74 -9.36 18.90
C HIS A 85 -39.62 -9.48 17.64
N ALA A 86 -39.33 -8.71 16.58
CA ALA A 86 -39.95 -8.85 15.28
C ALA A 86 -39.16 -9.90 14.48
N HIS A 87 -39.26 -11.17 14.89
CA HIS A 87 -38.34 -12.21 14.42
C HIS A 87 -38.37 -12.47 12.91
N SER A 88 -39.41 -12.01 12.19
CA SER A 88 -39.55 -12.13 10.73
C SER A 88 -39.15 -10.87 9.96
N LEU A 89 -38.76 -9.80 10.65
CA LEU A 89 -38.33 -8.54 10.02
C LEU A 89 -36.90 -8.66 9.51
N HIS A 90 -36.68 -8.42 8.21
CA HIS A 90 -35.40 -8.67 7.55
C HIS A 90 -34.48 -7.45 7.46
N ASN A 91 -35.04 -6.25 7.33
CA ASN A 91 -34.30 -5.00 7.18
C ASN A 91 -35.14 -3.80 7.64
N LEU A 92 -34.50 -2.63 7.74
CA LEU A 92 -35.16 -1.36 8.05
C LEU A 92 -35.26 -0.43 6.83
N ASP A 93 -34.99 -0.90 5.62
CA ASP A 93 -34.79 -0.06 4.43
C ASP A 93 -35.98 0.87 4.14
N ALA A 94 -37.19 0.41 4.43
CA ALA A 94 -38.39 1.22 4.26
C ALA A 94 -38.40 2.50 5.12
N LEU A 95 -37.58 2.61 6.17
CA LEU A 95 -37.49 3.79 7.02
C LEU A 95 -36.62 4.91 6.41
N SER A 96 -36.14 4.78 5.17
CA SER A 96 -35.19 5.73 4.56
C SER A 96 -35.67 7.20 4.49
N SER A 97 -36.97 7.48 4.60
CA SER A 97 -37.49 8.85 4.66
C SER A 97 -37.39 9.49 6.04
N LEU A 98 -37.06 8.72 7.08
CA LEU A 98 -36.96 9.17 8.45
C LEU A 98 -35.72 10.06 8.64
N THR A 99 -35.95 11.30 9.04
CA THR A 99 -34.90 12.31 9.26
C THR A 99 -34.74 12.71 10.72
N SER A 100 -35.76 12.47 11.55
CA SER A 100 -35.72 12.83 12.96
C SER A 100 -36.43 11.83 13.88
N ILE A 101 -35.79 11.57 15.02
CA ILE A 101 -36.30 10.86 16.18
C ILE A 101 -36.14 11.79 17.39
N GLY A 102 -37.21 11.97 18.17
CA GLY A 102 -37.23 12.85 19.34
C GLY A 102 -36.74 12.17 20.63
N GLY A 103 -36.70 10.83 20.66
CA GLY A 103 -36.24 10.02 21.78
C GLY A 103 -35.08 9.09 21.43
N ASN A 104 -35.10 7.89 22.02
CA ASN A 104 -34.04 6.90 21.95
C ASN A 104 -34.23 5.93 20.77
N ILE A 105 -33.18 5.18 20.45
CA ILE A 105 -33.22 4.09 19.47
C ILE A 105 -32.92 2.78 20.20
N ALA A 106 -33.85 1.84 20.16
CA ALA A 106 -33.66 0.49 20.68
C ALA A 106 -34.06 -0.56 19.63
N ILE A 107 -33.10 -1.38 19.21
CA ILE A 107 -33.30 -2.47 18.23
C ILE A 107 -32.79 -3.76 18.85
N TYR A 108 -33.68 -4.67 19.25
CA TYR A 108 -33.24 -5.87 19.92
C TYR A 108 -34.06 -7.15 19.71
N GLY A 109 -33.39 -8.30 19.70
CA GLY A 109 -34.05 -9.61 19.59
C GLY A 109 -34.70 -9.87 18.21
N ASN A 110 -34.25 -9.20 17.14
CA ASN A 110 -34.81 -9.37 15.80
C ASN A 110 -34.00 -10.40 15.01
N ASN A 111 -34.38 -11.67 15.12
CA ASN A 111 -33.60 -12.81 14.61
C ASN A 111 -33.29 -12.76 13.12
N SER A 112 -34.19 -12.23 12.28
CA SER A 112 -33.98 -12.18 10.82
C SER A 112 -33.38 -10.85 10.33
N LEU A 113 -33.17 -9.88 11.23
CA LEU A 113 -32.74 -8.54 10.84
C LEU A 113 -31.27 -8.59 10.41
N THR A 114 -31.01 -8.19 9.16
CA THR A 114 -29.67 -8.21 8.57
C THR A 114 -29.03 -6.84 8.45
N ASN A 115 -29.82 -5.76 8.42
CA ASN A 115 -29.33 -4.40 8.32
C ASN A 115 -30.26 -3.37 9.00
N VAL A 116 -29.72 -2.17 9.22
CA VAL A 116 -30.42 -0.99 9.74
C VAL A 116 -30.34 0.22 8.78
N ASN A 117 -30.16 -0.02 7.48
CA ASN A 117 -29.76 1.01 6.52
C ASN A 117 -30.77 2.15 6.35
N GLY A 118 -32.06 1.86 6.52
CA GLY A 118 -33.10 2.89 6.45
C GLY A 118 -32.98 3.98 7.52
N LEU A 119 -32.12 3.84 8.52
CA LEU A 119 -31.86 4.88 9.53
C LEU A 119 -30.81 5.93 9.09
N GLY A 120 -30.23 5.77 7.90
CA GLY A 120 -29.11 6.57 7.40
C GLY A 120 -29.37 8.07 7.26
N ASN A 121 -30.63 8.50 7.13
CA ASN A 121 -30.96 9.92 6.92
C ASN A 121 -31.29 10.68 8.21
N ILE A 122 -31.18 10.03 9.37
CA ILE A 122 -31.49 10.67 10.65
C ILE A 122 -30.39 11.67 11.02
N THR A 123 -30.79 12.92 11.25
CA THR A 123 -29.90 14.01 11.69
C THR A 123 -30.23 14.51 13.11
N SER A 124 -31.08 13.79 13.84
CA SER A 124 -31.47 14.16 15.20
C SER A 124 -30.28 14.33 16.13
N SER A 125 -30.32 15.42 16.91
CA SER A 125 -29.28 15.79 17.87
C SER A 125 -29.59 15.43 19.32
N ASN A 126 -30.71 14.75 19.60
CA ASN A 126 -31.23 14.57 20.96
C ASN A 126 -31.35 13.10 21.36
N ILE A 127 -30.68 12.18 20.65
CA ILE A 127 -30.72 10.76 20.97
C ILE A 127 -29.82 10.53 22.17
N LEU A 128 -30.42 10.25 23.33
CA LEU A 128 -29.69 10.04 24.58
C LEU A 128 -29.20 8.60 24.73
N THR A 129 -29.94 7.64 24.19
CA THR A 129 -29.68 6.20 24.33
C THR A 129 -29.77 5.50 22.98
N MET A 130 -28.76 4.68 22.68
CA MET A 130 -28.73 3.78 21.53
C MET A 130 -28.44 2.35 22.00
N GLN A 131 -29.34 1.42 21.68
CA GLN A 131 -29.20 0.01 22.02
C GLN A 131 -29.44 -0.88 20.80
N ILE A 132 -28.43 -1.67 20.42
CA ILE A 132 -28.48 -2.67 19.35
C ILE A 132 -28.11 -4.02 19.96
N LEU A 133 -29.10 -4.82 20.33
CA LEU A 133 -28.88 -6.01 21.17
C LEU A 133 -29.45 -7.28 20.57
N GLU A 134 -28.74 -8.41 20.64
CA GLU A 134 -29.34 -9.72 20.33
C GLU A 134 -30.00 -9.81 18.94
N ASN A 135 -29.40 -9.23 17.91
CA ASN A 135 -29.83 -9.39 16.52
C ASN A 135 -28.83 -10.33 15.82
N PRO A 136 -29.02 -11.67 15.89
CA PRO A 136 -28.00 -12.64 15.50
C PRO A 136 -27.56 -12.58 14.04
N ASN A 137 -28.44 -12.12 13.14
CA ASN A 137 -28.16 -12.03 11.71
C ASN A 137 -27.74 -10.63 11.23
N LEU A 138 -27.62 -9.66 12.14
CA LEU A 138 -27.23 -8.28 11.79
C LEU A 138 -25.73 -8.25 11.47
N THR A 139 -25.37 -7.84 10.25
CA THR A 139 -23.96 -7.85 9.80
C THR A 139 -23.29 -6.48 9.85
N SER A 140 -24.07 -5.40 9.76
CA SER A 140 -23.57 -4.02 9.72
C SER A 140 -24.54 -3.04 10.35
N ILE A 141 -24.00 -1.99 10.98
CA ILE A 141 -24.77 -0.84 11.50
C ILE A 141 -24.49 0.47 10.75
N ALA A 142 -23.99 0.40 9.51
CA ALA A 142 -23.65 1.56 8.68
C ALA A 142 -24.75 2.64 8.63
N GLY A 143 -26.03 2.23 8.60
CA GLY A 143 -27.18 3.14 8.64
C GLY A 143 -27.28 4.05 9.87
N LEU A 144 -26.47 3.86 10.91
CA LEU A 144 -26.44 4.73 12.10
C LEU A 144 -25.28 5.74 12.09
N GLY A 145 -24.50 5.80 11.00
CA GLY A 145 -23.27 6.58 10.93
C GLY A 145 -23.44 8.10 11.06
N ASN A 146 -24.62 8.63 10.69
CA ASN A 146 -24.89 10.08 10.63
C ASN A 146 -25.40 10.69 11.95
N LEU A 147 -25.53 9.89 13.01
CA LEU A 147 -26.09 10.35 14.27
C LEU A 147 -25.14 11.27 15.02
N ASN A 148 -25.68 12.36 15.60
CA ASN A 148 -24.91 13.27 16.42
C ASN A 148 -24.65 12.66 17.80
N THR A 149 -23.44 12.14 17.98
CA THR A 149 -23.05 11.41 19.19
C THR A 149 -22.66 12.30 20.35
N ASN A 150 -22.70 13.61 20.17
CA ASN A 150 -22.52 14.53 21.28
C ASN A 150 -23.64 14.39 22.32
N SER A 151 -24.80 13.90 21.90
CA SER A 151 -26.01 13.73 22.71
C SER A 151 -26.19 12.34 23.31
N ILE A 152 -25.50 11.33 22.79
CA ILE A 152 -25.61 9.95 23.26
C ILE A 152 -24.89 9.83 24.61
N ASN A 153 -25.66 9.51 25.65
CA ASN A 153 -25.19 9.27 27.02
C ASN A 153 -25.03 7.79 27.35
N TYR A 154 -25.68 6.90 26.58
CA TYR A 154 -25.62 5.46 26.75
C TYR A 154 -25.60 4.77 25.38
N LEU A 155 -24.54 4.02 25.11
CA LEU A 155 -24.36 3.24 23.88
C LEU A 155 -24.15 1.77 24.24
N GLN A 156 -25.01 0.90 23.75
CA GLN A 156 -24.87 -0.55 23.95
C GLN A 156 -25.04 -1.29 22.62
N ILE A 157 -24.00 -2.02 22.21
CA ILE A 157 -24.00 -2.89 21.03
C ILE A 157 -23.52 -4.26 21.51
N SER A 158 -24.45 -5.20 21.74
CA SER A 158 -24.11 -6.46 22.39
C SER A 158 -24.92 -7.65 21.89
N GLY A 159 -24.27 -8.80 21.73
CA GLY A 159 -24.96 -10.03 21.36
C GLY A 159 -25.38 -10.08 19.89
N ASN A 160 -24.65 -9.40 19.00
CA ASN A 160 -24.88 -9.45 17.54
C ASN A 160 -23.73 -10.26 16.90
N PRO A 161 -23.72 -11.61 16.99
CA PRO A 161 -22.57 -12.45 16.63
C PRO A 161 -22.08 -12.32 15.18
N LEU A 162 -22.92 -11.88 14.24
CA LEU A 162 -22.51 -11.66 12.84
C LEU A 162 -22.14 -10.21 12.51
N LEU A 163 -22.23 -9.28 13.48
CA LEU A 163 -21.89 -7.88 13.29
C LEU A 163 -20.37 -7.69 13.27
N THR A 164 -19.81 -7.46 12.09
CA THR A 164 -18.36 -7.24 11.90
C THR A 164 -18.01 -5.79 11.54
N GLU A 165 -19.02 -4.98 11.20
CA GLU A 165 -18.87 -3.56 10.83
C GLU A 165 -19.64 -2.67 11.81
N CYS A 166 -18.93 -2.10 12.79
CA CYS A 166 -19.49 -1.21 13.81
C CYS A 166 -18.60 -0.02 14.16
N ASP A 167 -17.44 0.11 13.51
CA ASP A 167 -16.55 1.28 13.51
C ASP A 167 -17.10 2.42 12.63
N ILE A 168 -18.41 2.64 12.74
CA ILE A 168 -19.10 3.73 12.06
C ILE A 168 -18.76 5.06 12.71
N ALA A 169 -18.85 6.15 11.94
CA ALA A 169 -18.47 7.49 12.40
C ALA A 169 -19.07 7.84 13.77
N SER A 170 -20.36 7.55 13.97
CA SER A 170 -21.04 7.82 15.23
C SER A 170 -20.47 7.03 16.42
N VAL A 171 -20.19 5.75 16.26
CA VAL A 171 -19.55 4.93 17.31
C VAL A 171 -18.15 5.48 17.60
N CYS A 172 -17.34 5.74 16.57
CA CYS A 172 -15.98 6.23 16.72
C CYS A 172 -15.89 7.61 17.39
N THR A 173 -16.82 8.53 17.12
CA THR A 173 -16.87 9.83 17.81
C THR A 173 -17.37 9.75 19.25
N HIS A 174 -18.11 8.69 19.60
CA HIS A 174 -18.58 8.45 20.96
C HIS A 174 -17.50 7.82 21.87
N LEU A 175 -16.72 6.86 21.35
CA LEU A 175 -15.75 6.06 22.13
C LEU A 175 -14.80 6.88 23.03
N PRO A 176 -14.22 8.03 22.63
CA PRO A 176 -13.30 8.79 23.48
C PRO A 176 -13.87 9.24 24.83
N ARG A 177 -15.20 9.31 24.96
CA ARG A 177 -15.87 9.70 26.21
C ARG A 177 -15.95 8.57 27.22
N ASN A 178 -16.00 7.31 26.74
CA ASN A 178 -16.10 6.06 27.52
C ASN A 178 -17.18 6.02 28.62
N TRP A 179 -18.11 6.97 28.66
CA TRP A 179 -19.20 6.99 29.64
C TRP A 179 -20.33 6.09 29.15
N ASN A 180 -20.63 5.04 29.92
CA ASN A 180 -21.74 4.11 29.66
C ASN A 180 -21.76 3.53 28.24
N THR A 181 -20.58 3.19 27.71
CA THR A 181 -20.43 2.46 26.46
C THR A 181 -20.21 0.98 26.75
N TYR A 182 -20.97 0.11 26.08
CA TYR A 182 -20.88 -1.34 26.22
C TYR A 182 -20.88 -1.98 24.84
N ILE A 183 -19.73 -2.54 24.44
CA ILE A 183 -19.57 -3.28 23.19
C ILE A 183 -18.95 -4.62 23.52
N ASN A 184 -19.71 -5.71 23.35
CA ASN A 184 -19.29 -7.07 23.70
C ASN A 184 -20.13 -8.14 22.99
N ASN A 185 -19.61 -9.36 22.84
CA ASN A 185 -20.35 -10.50 22.26
C ASN A 185 -20.90 -10.23 20.83
N ASN A 186 -20.17 -9.48 20.01
CA ASN A 186 -20.48 -9.30 18.59
C ASN A 186 -19.47 -10.06 17.72
N GLY A 187 -19.57 -9.91 16.40
CA GLY A 187 -18.61 -10.48 15.44
C GLY A 187 -17.22 -9.86 15.51
N ILE A 188 -16.27 -10.47 14.79
CA ILE A 188 -14.86 -10.04 14.73
C ILE A 188 -14.77 -8.60 14.21
N GLY A 189 -13.98 -7.77 14.87
CA GLY A 189 -13.87 -6.31 14.66
C GLY A 189 -14.79 -5.51 15.58
N CYS A 190 -15.79 -6.14 16.18
CA CYS A 190 -16.83 -5.55 17.02
C CYS A 190 -16.99 -6.24 18.38
N GLU A 191 -16.12 -7.20 18.69
CA GLU A 191 -16.24 -8.07 19.85
C GLU A 191 -15.95 -7.38 21.19
N SER A 192 -15.31 -6.20 21.16
CA SER A 192 -15.00 -5.41 22.34
C SER A 192 -14.80 -3.92 22.01
N ILE A 193 -14.90 -3.05 23.01
CA ILE A 193 -14.54 -1.63 22.87
C ILE A 193 -13.12 -1.47 22.31
N GLN A 194 -12.16 -2.30 22.73
CA GLN A 194 -10.78 -2.22 22.27
C GLN A 194 -10.64 -2.58 20.79
N ALA A 195 -11.37 -3.58 20.31
CA ALA A 195 -11.38 -3.97 18.90
C ALA A 195 -11.92 -2.83 18.04
N VAL A 196 -13.07 -2.27 18.43
CA VAL A 196 -13.68 -1.12 17.73
C VAL A 196 -12.79 0.12 17.82
N ALA A 197 -12.21 0.42 18.98
CA ALA A 197 -11.29 1.55 19.15
C ALA A 197 -10.04 1.42 18.26
N SER A 198 -9.57 0.19 18.02
CA SER A 198 -8.45 -0.08 17.10
C SER A 198 -8.82 0.21 15.65
N SER A 199 -10.06 -0.05 15.24
CA SER A 199 -10.61 0.31 13.93
C SER A 199 -10.94 1.80 13.81
N CYS A 200 -11.39 2.42 14.91
CA CYS A 200 -11.72 3.85 15.01
C CYS A 200 -10.50 4.77 15.17
N ALA A 201 -9.31 4.22 15.45
CA ALA A 201 -8.10 5.02 15.60
C ALA A 201 -7.84 5.78 14.29
N PRO A 202 -7.49 7.08 14.36
CA PRO A 202 -7.15 7.84 13.15
C PRO A 202 -6.01 7.11 12.44
N CYS A 203 -6.20 6.78 11.16
CA CYS A 203 -5.24 5.97 10.43
C CYS A 203 -3.85 6.56 10.57
N GLN A 204 -2.95 5.77 11.14
CA GLN A 204 -1.55 6.12 11.11
C GLN A 204 -1.06 5.86 9.68
N PRO A 205 -0.27 6.78 9.10
CA PRO A 205 0.42 6.49 7.85
C PRO A 205 1.32 5.26 8.01
N PRO A 206 1.68 4.58 6.90
CA PRO A 206 2.75 3.60 6.93
C PRO A 206 4.01 4.14 7.61
N ILE A 207 4.70 3.27 8.36
CA ILE A 207 5.92 3.59 9.10
C ILE A 207 7.03 2.56 8.81
N ASN A 208 8.22 2.77 9.39
CA ASN A 208 9.37 1.85 9.30
C ASN A 208 9.78 1.53 7.86
N PHE A 209 9.90 2.56 7.03
CA PHE A 209 10.32 2.40 5.65
C PHE A 209 11.77 1.90 5.54
N SER A 210 12.02 1.01 4.59
CA SER A 210 13.36 0.56 4.22
C SER A 210 13.46 0.27 2.73
N ALA A 211 14.64 0.50 2.14
CA ALA A 211 14.97 0.11 0.79
C ALA A 211 15.91 -1.10 0.79
N THR A 212 15.57 -2.10 0.00
CA THR A 212 16.31 -3.36 -0.18
C THR A 212 16.44 -3.69 -1.66
N ASN A 213 17.29 -4.66 -2.02
CA ASN A 213 17.47 -5.11 -3.42
C ASN A 213 17.64 -3.93 -4.40
N LYS A 214 18.44 -2.94 -3.98
CA LYS A 214 18.68 -1.74 -4.78
C LYS A 214 19.60 -2.11 -5.94
N THR A 215 19.24 -1.65 -7.12
CA THR A 215 20.03 -1.76 -8.35
C THR A 215 20.20 -0.36 -8.94
N SER A 216 20.78 -0.26 -10.14
CA SER A 216 20.78 0.98 -10.94
C SER A 216 19.39 1.39 -11.41
N ARG A 217 18.44 0.46 -11.48
CA ARG A 217 17.12 0.66 -12.13
C ARG A 217 15.92 0.33 -11.25
N THR A 218 16.14 -0.30 -10.11
CA THR A 218 15.08 -0.80 -9.23
C THR A 218 15.43 -0.65 -7.76
N ALA A 219 14.41 -0.59 -6.91
CA ALA A 219 14.56 -0.73 -5.46
C ALA A 219 13.26 -1.28 -4.85
N SER A 220 13.38 -2.24 -3.93
CA SER A 220 12.24 -2.72 -3.15
C SER A 220 12.06 -1.90 -1.89
N ILE A 221 10.95 -1.16 -1.83
CA ILE A 221 10.59 -0.33 -0.69
C ILE A 221 9.61 -1.11 0.18
N ASN A 222 10.00 -1.33 1.44
CA ASN A 222 9.20 -2.04 2.43
C ASN A 222 8.71 -1.05 3.50
N TRP A 223 7.54 -1.31 4.06
CA TRP A 223 6.98 -0.56 5.19
C TRP A 223 6.19 -1.48 6.13
N THR A 224 5.84 -0.98 7.31
CA THR A 224 4.93 -1.66 8.22
C THR A 224 3.50 -1.15 7.98
N GLY A 225 2.58 -2.07 7.69
CA GLY A 225 1.14 -1.80 7.59
C GLY A 225 0.44 -1.87 8.96
N PHE A 226 -0.85 -1.52 8.99
CA PHE A 226 -1.69 -1.62 10.20
C PHE A 226 -2.61 -2.84 10.14
N PRO A 227 -3.07 -3.40 11.27
CA PRO A 227 -4.06 -4.49 11.27
C PRO A 227 -5.35 -4.09 10.54
N GLY A 228 -5.99 -5.03 9.82
CA GLY A 228 -7.29 -4.82 9.18
C GLY A 228 -7.28 -4.48 7.68
N GLY A 229 -6.25 -4.88 6.92
CA GLY A 229 -6.25 -4.78 5.45
C GLY A 229 -5.40 -3.63 4.90
N ASN A 230 -4.58 -3.94 3.89
CA ASN A 230 -3.42 -3.15 3.46
C ASN A 230 -3.50 -2.82 1.96
N ILE A 231 -4.42 -1.93 1.60
CA ILE A 231 -4.48 -1.33 0.25
C ILE A 231 -3.86 0.06 0.31
N TYR A 232 -2.97 0.40 -0.63
CA TYR A 232 -2.21 1.64 -0.66
C TYR A 232 -2.18 2.31 -2.03
N ASN A 233 -2.16 3.64 -2.03
CA ASN A 233 -1.70 4.44 -3.15
C ASN A 233 -0.23 4.83 -2.90
N ILE A 234 0.61 4.62 -3.89
CA ILE A 234 2.05 4.89 -3.84
C ILE A 234 2.34 5.97 -4.86
N GLU A 235 3.16 6.93 -4.49
CA GLU A 235 3.69 7.92 -5.41
C GLU A 235 5.21 8.05 -5.23
N TYR A 236 5.96 7.96 -6.32
CA TYR A 236 7.42 8.07 -6.30
C TYR A 236 7.94 8.94 -7.45
N GLY A 237 9.08 9.58 -7.23
CA GLY A 237 9.70 10.46 -8.21
C GLY A 237 11.11 10.87 -7.77
N ALA A 238 11.82 11.59 -8.64
CA ALA A 238 13.12 12.14 -8.29
C ALA A 238 13.05 12.95 -6.99
N ALA A 239 14.09 12.88 -6.16
CA ALA A 239 14.06 13.52 -4.85
C ALA A 239 13.69 15.00 -4.93
N GLY A 240 12.78 15.44 -4.07
CA GLY A 240 12.22 16.79 -4.07
C GLY A 240 11.08 17.04 -5.05
N PHE A 241 10.55 16.01 -5.73
CA PHE A 241 9.35 16.17 -6.56
C PHE A 241 8.14 16.64 -5.72
N THR A 242 7.21 17.33 -6.37
CA THR A 242 5.96 17.78 -5.73
C THR A 242 4.95 16.63 -5.73
N PRO A 243 4.38 16.21 -4.58
CA PRO A 243 3.32 15.21 -4.55
C PRO A 243 2.18 15.58 -5.51
N GLY A 244 1.71 14.61 -6.28
CA GLY A 244 0.82 14.77 -7.42
C GLY A 244 1.51 14.79 -8.80
N THR A 245 2.83 15.00 -8.87
CA THR A 245 3.59 15.02 -10.15
C THR A 245 4.48 13.80 -10.33
N GLY A 246 4.50 12.87 -9.38
CA GLY A 246 5.29 11.65 -9.45
C GLY A 246 4.60 10.55 -10.27
N THR A 247 5.25 9.40 -10.34
CA THR A 247 4.63 8.18 -10.85
C THR A 247 3.72 7.59 -9.78
N GLN A 248 2.48 7.31 -10.13
CA GLN A 248 1.45 6.86 -9.20
C GLN A 248 1.07 5.39 -9.41
N VAL A 249 0.85 4.69 -8.31
CA VAL A 249 0.34 3.32 -8.26
C VAL A 249 -0.85 3.33 -7.33
N ASN A 250 -2.02 2.92 -7.81
CA ASN A 250 -3.26 3.00 -7.04
C ASN A 250 -3.73 1.62 -6.59
N ASN A 251 -4.31 1.56 -5.39
CA ASN A 251 -4.92 0.36 -4.82
C ASN A 251 -3.98 -0.86 -4.72
N PHE A 252 -2.70 -0.64 -4.46
CA PHE A 252 -1.71 -1.70 -4.28
C PHE A 252 -1.95 -2.47 -2.98
N ALA A 253 -2.10 -3.80 -3.09
CA ALA A 253 -2.24 -4.69 -1.94
C ALA A 253 -0.89 -5.29 -1.54
N GLY A 254 -0.39 -4.96 -0.36
CA GLY A 254 0.88 -5.47 0.17
C GLY A 254 1.71 -4.41 0.89
N THR A 255 2.77 -4.82 1.57
CA THR A 255 3.63 -3.94 2.39
C THR A 255 5.05 -3.78 1.82
N SER A 256 5.25 -4.20 0.57
CA SER A 256 6.50 -4.06 -0.17
C SER A 256 6.20 -3.81 -1.64
N TYR A 257 6.84 -2.80 -2.22
CA TYR A 257 6.70 -2.46 -3.63
C TYR A 257 8.06 -2.27 -4.29
N THR A 258 8.29 -2.94 -5.41
CA THR A 258 9.49 -2.76 -6.24
C THR A 258 9.27 -1.63 -7.22
N VAL A 259 9.97 -0.52 -6.96
CA VAL A 259 10.05 0.60 -7.89
C VAL A 259 10.96 0.22 -9.04
N THR A 260 10.53 0.48 -10.28
CA THR A 260 11.27 0.17 -11.51
C THR A 260 11.44 1.40 -12.40
N GLY A 261 12.31 1.31 -13.40
CA GLY A 261 12.54 2.39 -14.36
C GLY A 261 13.33 3.57 -13.77
N LEU A 262 14.17 3.29 -12.77
CA LEU A 262 15.02 4.28 -12.14
C LEU A 262 16.30 4.54 -12.96
N SER A 263 16.96 5.64 -12.63
CA SER A 263 18.29 6.01 -13.10
C SER A 263 19.32 5.65 -12.04
N GLU A 264 20.53 5.30 -12.46
CA GLU A 264 21.64 4.99 -11.57
C GLU A 264 22.07 6.20 -10.74
N LEU A 265 22.64 5.95 -9.55
CA LEU A 265 23.16 6.98 -8.64
C LEU A 265 22.22 8.18 -8.42
N THR A 266 20.91 7.93 -8.51
CA THR A 266 19.88 8.96 -8.47
C THR A 266 19.05 8.78 -7.21
N THR A 267 18.81 9.87 -6.50
CA THR A 267 18.00 9.88 -5.28
C THR A 267 16.52 10.08 -5.64
N TYR A 268 15.67 9.27 -5.02
CA TYR A 268 14.22 9.28 -5.19
C TYR A 268 13.52 9.48 -3.85
N ASP A 269 12.38 10.15 -3.90
CA ASP A 269 11.42 10.23 -2.80
C ASP A 269 10.23 9.33 -3.11
N ILE A 270 9.67 8.70 -2.07
CA ILE A 270 8.45 7.89 -2.16
C ILE A 270 7.50 8.24 -1.01
N TYR A 271 6.22 8.27 -1.35
CA TYR A 271 5.09 8.51 -0.46
C TYR A 271 4.11 7.35 -0.58
N VAL A 272 3.61 6.85 0.54
CA VAL A 272 2.61 5.77 0.57
C VAL A 272 1.42 6.21 1.40
N LYS A 273 0.22 6.15 0.82
CA LYS A 273 -1.06 6.51 1.44
C LYS A 273 -1.93 5.26 1.53
N ARG A 274 -2.57 5.00 2.67
CA ARG A 274 -3.55 3.90 2.78
C ARG A 274 -4.88 4.29 2.12
N VAL A 275 -5.55 3.32 1.50
CA VAL A 275 -6.87 3.48 0.90
C VAL A 275 -7.91 2.88 1.84
N ASN A 276 -8.61 3.71 2.63
CA ASN A 276 -9.85 3.35 3.31
C ASN A 276 -10.82 4.55 3.28
N LEU A 277 -12.12 4.30 3.10
CA LEU A 277 -13.17 5.33 2.91
C LEU A 277 -13.32 6.28 4.12
N SER A 278 -12.83 5.90 5.30
CA SER A 278 -12.82 6.72 6.52
C SER A 278 -11.50 7.49 6.77
N CYS A 279 -10.46 7.27 5.95
CA CYS A 279 -9.13 7.85 6.13
C CYS A 279 -8.59 8.48 4.85
N GLU A 280 -9.13 9.65 4.51
CA GLU A 280 -8.62 10.41 3.38
C GLU A 280 -7.48 11.38 3.74
N TRP A 281 -6.92 11.34 4.94
CA TRP A 281 -5.90 12.30 5.38
C TRP A 281 -4.46 11.81 5.17
N GLY A 282 -3.80 12.40 4.16
CA GLY A 282 -2.33 12.57 4.07
C GLY A 282 -1.49 11.38 3.57
N PHE A 283 -0.47 11.67 2.77
CA PHE A 283 0.61 10.73 2.45
C PHE A 283 1.43 10.37 3.71
N SER A 284 2.15 9.24 3.68
CA SER A 284 3.17 8.94 4.70
C SER A 284 4.19 10.07 4.87
N GLN A 285 4.99 9.99 5.94
CA GLN A 285 6.26 10.70 5.93
C GLN A 285 7.05 10.29 4.67
N LYS A 286 7.72 11.28 4.08
CA LYS A 286 8.56 11.11 2.92
C LYS A 286 9.67 10.11 3.24
N TYR A 287 9.81 9.07 2.43
CA TYR A 287 10.98 8.19 2.49
C TYR A 287 11.90 8.47 1.31
N THR A 288 13.19 8.58 1.56
CA THR A 288 14.21 8.92 0.56
C THR A 288 15.18 7.75 0.42
N PHE A 289 15.47 7.34 -0.81
CA PHE A 289 16.47 6.32 -1.12
C PHE A 289 17.26 6.69 -2.38
N THR A 290 18.46 6.13 -2.52
CA THR A 290 19.33 6.33 -3.69
C THR A 290 19.62 4.98 -4.33
N THR A 291 19.45 4.90 -5.65
CA THR A 291 19.91 3.75 -6.45
C THR A 291 21.42 3.60 -6.37
N ILE A 292 21.93 2.41 -6.68
CA ILE A 292 23.38 2.16 -6.69
C ILE A 292 23.91 2.20 -8.12
N ALA A 293 25.23 2.25 -8.28
CA ALA A 293 25.86 2.09 -9.58
C ALA A 293 25.78 0.62 -10.03
N GLU A 294 25.60 0.39 -11.33
CA GLU A 294 25.60 -0.97 -11.89
C GLU A 294 27.01 -1.57 -11.95
N CYS A 295 27.99 -0.74 -12.33
CA CYS A 295 29.41 -1.04 -12.44
C CYS A 295 30.25 0.15 -11.92
N PRO A 296 31.56 -0.03 -11.71
CA PRO A 296 32.49 1.08 -11.49
C PRO A 296 32.43 2.16 -12.60
N PRO A 297 32.84 3.41 -12.31
CA PRO A 297 32.83 4.49 -13.30
C PRO A 297 33.61 4.15 -14.58
N ALA A 298 33.11 4.60 -15.73
CA ALA A 298 33.75 4.36 -17.01
C ALA A 298 35.13 5.03 -17.10
N GLY A 299 36.09 4.35 -17.73
CA GLY A 299 37.45 4.86 -17.94
C GLY A 299 38.39 4.75 -16.74
N GLU A 300 37.90 4.31 -15.58
CA GLU A 300 38.75 4.05 -14.41
C GLU A 300 39.42 2.67 -14.47
N THR A 301 40.55 2.52 -13.76
CA THR A 301 41.18 1.22 -13.52
C THR A 301 40.88 0.79 -12.09
N LEU A 302 40.12 -0.29 -11.94
CA LEU A 302 39.87 -0.90 -10.65
C LEU A 302 41.12 -1.69 -10.22
N VAL A 303 41.84 -1.17 -9.23
CA VAL A 303 43.03 -1.81 -8.66
C VAL A 303 42.63 -2.61 -7.43
N MET A 304 42.93 -3.91 -7.43
CA MET A 304 42.66 -4.82 -6.32
C MET A 304 43.96 -5.50 -5.87
N THR A 305 44.30 -5.32 -4.60
CA THR A 305 45.59 -5.67 -4.01
C THR A 305 45.56 -6.75 -2.94
N ASN A 306 44.37 -7.19 -2.56
CA ASN A 306 44.13 -8.25 -1.58
C ASN A 306 42.75 -8.91 -1.83
N GLN A 307 42.52 -10.07 -1.21
CA GLN A 307 41.27 -10.82 -1.40
C GLN A 307 40.03 -10.05 -0.94
N GLN A 308 40.14 -9.17 0.06
CA GLN A 308 38.99 -8.41 0.55
C GLN A 308 38.51 -7.40 -0.50
N GLU A 309 39.41 -6.75 -1.22
CA GLU A 309 39.06 -5.83 -2.31
C GLU A 309 38.33 -6.54 -3.45
N ILE A 310 38.74 -7.76 -3.79
CA ILE A 310 38.01 -8.62 -4.75
C ILE A 310 36.61 -8.96 -4.22
N ASN A 311 36.52 -9.44 -2.98
CA ASN A 311 35.24 -9.83 -2.37
C ASN A 311 34.27 -8.65 -2.26
N ASN A 312 34.79 -7.43 -2.06
CA ASN A 312 33.97 -6.22 -1.99
C ASN A 312 33.32 -5.88 -3.33
N PHE A 313 33.86 -6.34 -4.47
CA PHE A 313 33.31 -6.06 -5.80
C PHE A 313 31.87 -6.55 -5.92
N GLU A 314 31.59 -7.81 -5.57
CA GLU A 314 30.24 -8.39 -5.64
C GLU A 314 29.26 -7.67 -4.71
N SER A 315 29.71 -7.25 -3.52
CA SER A 315 28.86 -6.50 -2.58
C SER A 315 28.53 -5.08 -3.04
N THR A 316 29.42 -4.47 -3.84
CA THR A 316 29.33 -3.08 -4.29
C THR A 316 28.64 -2.97 -5.65
N TYR A 317 28.92 -3.92 -6.54
CA TYR A 317 28.47 -4.01 -7.92
C TYR A 317 27.87 -5.39 -8.24
N PRO A 318 26.84 -5.84 -7.50
CA PRO A 318 26.30 -7.21 -7.60
C PRO A 318 25.72 -7.57 -8.99
N PHE A 319 25.46 -6.57 -9.83
CA PHE A 319 24.86 -6.72 -11.14
C PHE A 319 25.81 -6.31 -12.28
N CYS A 320 27.10 -6.09 -11.99
CA CYS A 320 28.04 -5.69 -13.04
C CYS A 320 28.38 -6.87 -13.95
N VAL A 321 27.88 -6.82 -15.18
CA VAL A 321 28.16 -7.81 -16.24
C VAL A 321 29.20 -7.28 -17.23
N ASN A 322 29.18 -5.96 -17.49
CA ASN A 322 30.03 -5.32 -18.48
C ASN A 322 30.87 -4.22 -17.82
N MET A 323 32.10 -4.56 -17.41
CA MET A 323 33.00 -3.62 -16.75
C MET A 323 33.45 -2.54 -17.75
N PRO A 324 33.10 -1.25 -17.54
CA PRO A 324 33.39 -0.19 -18.51
C PRO A 324 34.85 0.28 -18.48
N GLY A 325 35.58 -0.03 -17.41
CA GLY A 325 36.98 0.32 -17.20
C GLY A 325 37.94 -0.86 -17.34
N SER A 326 39.12 -0.71 -16.76
CA SER A 326 40.14 -1.75 -16.66
C SER A 326 40.12 -2.41 -15.28
N ILE A 327 40.62 -3.63 -15.19
CA ILE A 327 40.84 -4.34 -13.92
C ILE A 327 42.33 -4.65 -13.80
N GLN A 328 42.93 -4.30 -12.66
CA GLN A 328 44.31 -4.61 -12.33
C GLN A 328 44.38 -5.29 -10.96
N ILE A 329 44.92 -6.51 -10.94
CA ILE A 329 44.99 -7.36 -9.76
C ILE A 329 46.45 -7.72 -9.47
N TYR A 330 46.92 -7.42 -8.27
CA TYR A 330 48.25 -7.85 -7.81
C TYR A 330 48.42 -7.86 -6.30
N GLU A 331 49.16 -8.80 -5.73
CA GLU A 331 49.38 -8.81 -4.28
C GLU A 331 50.34 -7.70 -3.84
N PHE A 332 49.96 -6.96 -2.79
CA PHE A 332 50.89 -6.13 -2.01
C PHE A 332 51.61 -6.99 -0.95
N MET A 333 52.73 -6.51 -0.40
CA MET A 333 53.54 -7.30 0.56
C MET A 333 52.69 -7.83 1.73
N GLY A 334 52.68 -9.16 1.89
CA GLY A 334 51.94 -9.86 2.95
C GLY A 334 50.47 -10.14 2.65
N SER A 335 49.96 -9.76 1.47
CA SER A 335 48.61 -10.13 1.02
C SER A 335 48.62 -11.46 0.24
N GLN A 336 47.46 -12.10 0.18
CA GLN A 336 47.21 -13.26 -0.67
C GLN A 336 45.88 -13.09 -1.39
N ILE A 337 45.89 -13.35 -2.69
CA ILE A 337 44.73 -13.41 -3.58
C ILE A 337 44.69 -14.84 -4.10
N THR A 338 43.59 -15.54 -3.82
CA THR A 338 43.45 -16.98 -4.13
C THR A 338 42.21 -17.31 -4.94
N SER A 339 41.25 -16.38 -5.05
CA SER A 339 40.04 -16.55 -5.84
C SER A 339 39.59 -15.23 -6.48
N LEU A 340 38.97 -15.35 -7.65
CA LEU A 340 38.31 -14.26 -8.39
C LEU A 340 36.79 -14.42 -8.40
N ALA A 341 36.21 -15.24 -7.52
CA ALA A 341 34.80 -15.62 -7.56
C ALA A 341 33.83 -14.43 -7.61
N ALA A 342 34.16 -13.32 -6.93
CA ALA A 342 33.37 -12.08 -6.96
C ALA A 342 33.31 -11.40 -8.35
N LEU A 343 34.18 -11.79 -9.29
CA LEU A 343 34.22 -11.30 -10.67
C LEU A 343 33.52 -12.24 -11.66
N SER A 344 32.91 -13.33 -11.20
CA SER A 344 32.38 -14.39 -12.05
C SER A 344 31.17 -14.02 -12.92
N ASN A 345 30.49 -12.93 -12.59
CA ASN A 345 29.38 -12.40 -13.39
C ASN A 345 29.85 -11.55 -14.58
N LEU A 346 31.15 -11.25 -14.70
CA LEU A 346 31.66 -10.43 -15.80
C LEU A 346 31.66 -11.22 -17.11
N GLU A 347 30.95 -10.71 -18.10
CA GLU A 347 30.98 -11.18 -19.48
C GLU A 347 31.92 -10.33 -20.35
N SER A 348 32.13 -9.06 -20.01
CA SER A 348 33.12 -8.25 -20.71
C SER A 348 33.83 -7.21 -19.84
N ILE A 349 35.05 -6.88 -20.24
CA ILE A 349 35.86 -5.77 -19.72
C ILE A 349 36.19 -4.87 -20.90
N ASN A 350 35.70 -3.63 -20.92
CA ASN A 350 35.97 -2.69 -22.02
C ASN A 350 37.42 -2.19 -22.02
N GLY A 351 38.04 -2.09 -20.85
CA GLY A 351 39.46 -1.77 -20.69
C GLY A 351 40.36 -3.00 -20.74
N SER A 352 41.51 -2.90 -20.07
CA SER A 352 42.48 -4.00 -19.95
C SER A 352 42.20 -4.86 -18.72
N PHE A 353 42.55 -6.14 -18.78
CA PHE A 353 42.62 -7.03 -17.64
C PHE A 353 44.09 -7.38 -17.35
N SER A 354 44.56 -7.06 -16.16
CA SER A 354 45.90 -7.38 -15.69
C SER A 354 45.84 -8.19 -14.40
N LEU A 355 46.48 -9.35 -14.39
CA LEU A 355 46.64 -10.23 -13.24
C LEU A 355 48.13 -10.52 -13.04
N SER A 356 48.72 -10.01 -11.97
CA SER A 356 50.13 -10.21 -11.72
C SER A 356 50.49 -10.44 -10.27
N ARG A 357 51.54 -11.23 -10.02
CA ARG A 357 52.00 -11.49 -8.63
C ARG A 357 50.86 -11.93 -7.72
N THR A 358 50.12 -12.96 -8.12
CA THR A 358 49.03 -13.54 -7.30
C THR A 358 49.29 -15.01 -6.96
N SER A 359 48.61 -15.45 -5.91
CA SER A 359 48.57 -16.83 -5.42
C SER A 359 47.41 -17.65 -6.00
N ILE A 360 46.83 -17.21 -7.11
CA ILE A 360 45.73 -17.90 -7.81
C ILE A 360 46.25 -19.12 -8.58
N LEU A 361 45.56 -20.25 -8.42
CA LEU A 361 45.92 -21.52 -9.07
C LEU A 361 45.38 -21.64 -10.50
N ASN A 362 44.23 -21.03 -10.79
CA ASN A 362 43.57 -21.07 -12.10
C ASN A 362 42.56 -19.92 -12.24
N LEU A 363 42.06 -19.69 -13.45
CA LEU A 363 41.10 -18.61 -13.73
C LEU A 363 39.65 -19.09 -13.84
N ASN A 364 39.30 -20.25 -13.28
CA ASN A 364 37.97 -20.87 -13.46
C ASN A 364 36.81 -19.95 -13.05
N ASP A 365 37.05 -19.05 -12.11
CA ASP A 365 36.09 -18.03 -11.69
C ASP A 365 35.71 -17.03 -12.81
N LEU A 366 36.44 -16.98 -13.93
CA LEU A 366 36.20 -16.09 -15.07
C LEU A 366 35.52 -16.78 -16.27
N VAL A 367 34.90 -17.95 -16.07
CA VAL A 367 34.31 -18.79 -17.14
C VAL A 367 33.32 -18.07 -18.05
N ASN A 368 32.67 -17.00 -17.58
CA ASN A 368 31.71 -16.22 -18.36
C ASN A 368 32.36 -15.08 -19.17
N LEU A 369 33.66 -14.80 -18.99
CA LEU A 369 34.31 -13.65 -19.63
C LEU A 369 34.53 -13.90 -21.13
N GLU A 370 33.77 -13.20 -21.97
CA GLU A 370 33.75 -13.36 -23.42
C GLU A 370 34.65 -12.36 -24.16
N ARG A 371 34.85 -11.15 -23.59
CA ARG A 371 35.57 -10.07 -24.28
C ARG A 371 36.40 -9.20 -23.34
N ILE A 372 37.63 -8.88 -23.78
CA ILE A 372 38.47 -7.82 -23.21
C ILE A 372 38.76 -6.79 -24.31
N GLY A 373 38.39 -5.53 -24.12
CA GLY A 373 38.56 -4.47 -25.13
C GLY A 373 39.97 -3.89 -25.21
N GLY A 374 40.73 -3.99 -24.12
CA GLY A 374 42.12 -3.57 -24.01
C GLY A 374 43.11 -4.75 -24.05
N ASP A 375 44.11 -4.68 -23.19
CA ASP A 375 45.16 -5.69 -23.08
C ASP A 375 44.77 -6.81 -22.11
N LEU A 376 45.30 -8.01 -22.35
CA LEU A 376 45.28 -9.12 -21.41
C LEU A 376 46.70 -9.39 -20.93
N TYR A 377 47.01 -9.03 -19.69
CA TYR A 377 48.31 -9.28 -19.06
C TYR A 377 48.16 -10.28 -17.92
N ILE A 378 48.78 -11.45 -18.05
CA ILE A 378 48.88 -12.44 -16.99
C ILE A 378 50.36 -12.72 -16.76
N ASN A 379 50.94 -12.12 -15.71
CA ASN A 379 52.38 -12.17 -15.54
C ASN A 379 52.84 -12.36 -14.09
N ASN A 380 53.98 -13.02 -13.89
CA ASN A 380 54.59 -13.17 -12.57
C ASN A 380 53.67 -13.89 -11.55
N ASN A 381 52.79 -14.80 -11.98
CA ASN A 381 51.97 -15.61 -11.09
C ASN A 381 52.65 -16.96 -10.86
N SER A 382 53.31 -17.11 -9.72
CA SER A 382 54.22 -18.23 -9.43
C SER A 382 53.52 -19.58 -9.31
N VAL A 383 52.22 -19.58 -8.98
CA VAL A 383 51.43 -20.79 -8.73
C VAL A 383 50.31 -21.04 -9.75
N LEU A 384 50.14 -20.15 -10.72
CA LEU A 384 49.10 -20.28 -11.75
C LEU A 384 49.37 -21.50 -12.64
N ALA A 385 48.50 -22.50 -12.59
CA ALA A 385 48.67 -23.76 -13.28
C ALA A 385 48.03 -23.78 -14.67
N ASN A 386 46.91 -23.09 -14.86
CA ASN A 386 46.19 -23.01 -16.13
C ASN A 386 45.33 -21.74 -16.19
N VAL A 387 44.77 -21.49 -17.37
CA VAL A 387 43.88 -20.35 -17.66
C VAL A 387 42.53 -20.83 -18.20
N ASP A 388 42.11 -22.05 -17.83
CA ASP A 388 40.97 -22.76 -18.43
C ASP A 388 39.63 -22.03 -18.28
N GLY A 389 39.50 -21.22 -17.23
CA GLY A 389 38.35 -20.34 -17.06
C GLY A 389 38.27 -19.18 -18.05
N LEU A 390 39.24 -18.98 -18.94
CA LEU A 390 39.08 -18.06 -20.07
C LEU A 390 38.39 -18.71 -21.29
N SER A 391 37.86 -19.93 -21.16
CA SER A 391 37.31 -20.73 -22.26
C SER A 391 36.19 -20.09 -23.08
N SER A 392 35.51 -19.07 -22.55
CA SER A 392 34.49 -18.30 -23.29
C SER A 392 35.06 -17.05 -24.00
N LEU A 393 36.32 -16.71 -23.75
CA LEU A 393 36.96 -15.49 -24.26
C LEU A 393 37.19 -15.59 -25.77
N THR A 394 36.42 -14.82 -26.55
CA THR A 394 36.48 -14.81 -28.02
C THR A 394 37.30 -13.67 -28.59
N SER A 395 37.50 -12.58 -27.84
CA SER A 395 38.26 -11.42 -28.31
C SER A 395 39.05 -10.70 -27.21
N VAL A 396 40.28 -10.31 -27.54
CA VAL A 396 41.12 -9.39 -26.76
C VAL A 396 41.61 -8.25 -27.65
N GLY A 397 41.41 -7.02 -27.20
CA GLY A 397 41.74 -5.80 -27.93
C GLY A 397 40.67 -5.40 -28.93
N MET A 398 40.83 -4.21 -29.52
CA MET A 398 39.98 -3.78 -30.63
C MET A 398 40.40 -4.45 -31.94
N GLN A 399 39.43 -4.82 -32.77
CA GLN A 399 39.70 -5.37 -34.11
C GLN A 399 40.55 -4.37 -34.92
N ASN A 400 41.67 -4.84 -35.47
CA ASN A 400 42.66 -4.05 -36.22
C ASN A 400 43.43 -3.00 -35.40
N SER A 401 43.38 -3.03 -34.07
CA SER A 401 44.39 -2.35 -33.26
C SER A 401 45.75 -2.99 -33.51
N LEU A 402 46.81 -2.19 -33.53
CA LEU A 402 48.20 -2.67 -33.51
C LEU A 402 48.84 -2.48 -32.12
N TYR A 403 48.08 -1.92 -31.18
CA TYR A 403 48.58 -1.49 -29.89
C TYR A 403 48.22 -2.45 -28.76
N ASN A 404 47.21 -3.32 -28.94
CA ASN A 404 46.82 -4.21 -27.86
C ASN A 404 47.77 -5.40 -27.75
N ARG A 405 47.88 -5.95 -26.53
CA ARG A 405 48.76 -7.08 -26.26
C ARG A 405 48.05 -8.14 -25.42
N VAL A 406 48.24 -9.39 -25.83
CA VAL A 406 47.99 -10.56 -25.01
C VAL A 406 49.36 -11.05 -24.55
N ALA A 407 49.64 -10.95 -23.25
CA ALA A 407 50.92 -11.39 -22.68
C ALA A 407 50.72 -12.38 -21.54
N PHE A 408 51.37 -13.53 -21.67
CA PHE A 408 51.55 -14.52 -20.61
C PHE A 408 53.05 -14.63 -20.33
N THR A 409 53.54 -13.93 -19.30
CA THR A 409 54.99 -13.88 -19.01
C THR A 409 55.34 -14.26 -17.58
N ASP A 410 56.42 -15.00 -17.38
CA ASP A 410 56.93 -15.32 -16.03
C ASP A 410 55.92 -16.08 -15.15
N ASN A 411 55.16 -17.03 -15.72
CA ASN A 411 54.27 -17.92 -14.96
C ASN A 411 54.88 -19.33 -14.95
N PRO A 412 55.80 -19.64 -14.02
CA PRO A 412 56.64 -20.84 -14.09
C PRO A 412 55.88 -22.17 -14.01
N LEU A 413 54.69 -22.19 -13.37
CA LEU A 413 53.85 -23.38 -13.24
C LEU A 413 52.72 -23.47 -14.28
N LEU A 414 52.62 -22.52 -15.22
CA LEU A 414 51.57 -22.52 -16.24
C LEU A 414 51.79 -23.67 -17.22
N GLN A 415 50.89 -24.66 -17.19
CA GLN A 415 51.04 -25.91 -17.94
C GLN A 415 50.46 -25.83 -19.35
N ASN A 416 49.39 -25.06 -19.54
CA ASN A 416 48.65 -24.98 -20.79
C ASN A 416 47.94 -23.62 -20.96
N LEU A 417 47.48 -23.35 -22.18
CA LEU A 417 46.67 -22.18 -22.55
C LEU A 417 45.30 -22.59 -23.11
N ASN A 418 44.74 -23.73 -22.70
CA ASN A 418 43.54 -24.31 -23.31
C ASN A 418 42.30 -23.43 -23.16
N GLY A 419 42.24 -22.63 -22.09
CA GLY A 419 41.22 -21.60 -21.94
C GLY A 419 41.19 -20.57 -23.08
N LEU A 420 42.22 -20.44 -23.91
CA LEU A 420 42.18 -19.51 -25.05
C LEU A 420 41.60 -20.13 -26.33
N SER A 421 41.10 -21.36 -26.29
CA SER A 421 40.66 -22.11 -27.48
C SER A 421 39.49 -21.49 -28.24
N ALA A 422 38.68 -20.63 -27.60
CA ALA A 422 37.62 -19.87 -28.25
C ALA A 422 38.09 -18.52 -28.81
N LEU A 423 39.32 -18.09 -28.52
CA LEU A 423 39.83 -16.78 -28.91
C LEU A 423 39.99 -16.72 -30.44
N THR A 424 39.29 -15.79 -31.07
CA THR A 424 39.33 -15.58 -32.53
C THR A 424 39.92 -14.23 -32.91
N THR A 425 40.06 -13.28 -31.97
CA THR A 425 40.55 -11.93 -32.27
C THR A 425 41.59 -11.51 -31.25
N VAL A 426 42.76 -11.08 -31.73
CA VAL A 426 43.82 -10.43 -30.93
C VAL A 426 44.21 -9.12 -31.62
N GLY A 427 43.87 -8.00 -31.00
CA GLY A 427 44.10 -6.64 -31.51
C GLY A 427 45.56 -6.17 -31.48
N GLY A 428 46.53 -7.07 -31.69
CA GLY A 428 47.95 -6.71 -31.75
C GLY A 428 48.87 -7.89 -31.45
N ALA A 429 49.79 -7.71 -30.50
CA ALA A 429 50.88 -8.67 -30.27
C ALA A 429 50.50 -9.78 -29.28
N LEU A 430 50.95 -10.99 -29.57
CA LEU A 430 50.96 -12.11 -28.64
C LEU A 430 52.38 -12.30 -28.10
N ASP A 431 52.55 -12.26 -26.78
CA ASP A 431 53.81 -12.56 -26.11
C ASP A 431 53.64 -13.68 -25.09
N ILE A 432 54.38 -14.77 -25.29
CA ILE A 432 54.40 -15.91 -24.40
C ILE A 432 55.87 -16.20 -24.11
N SER A 433 56.35 -15.77 -22.96
CA SER A 433 57.75 -15.85 -22.58
C SER A 433 57.91 -16.28 -21.11
N ASN A 434 59.00 -16.94 -20.78
CA ASN A 434 59.31 -17.37 -19.40
C ASN A 434 58.21 -18.22 -18.70
N ASN A 435 57.53 -19.10 -19.45
CA ASN A 435 56.60 -20.10 -18.90
C ASN A 435 57.22 -21.50 -19.02
N HIS A 436 58.16 -21.83 -18.14
CA HIS A 436 59.10 -22.95 -18.34
C HIS A 436 58.47 -24.35 -18.46
N ILE A 437 57.27 -24.55 -17.91
CA ILE A 437 56.57 -25.84 -17.92
C ILE A 437 55.51 -25.91 -19.05
N LEU A 438 55.22 -24.79 -19.72
CA LEU A 438 54.23 -24.72 -20.79
C LEU A 438 54.64 -25.64 -21.94
N ASN A 439 53.91 -26.74 -22.11
CA ASN A 439 54.28 -27.82 -23.03
C ASN A 439 53.50 -27.77 -24.36
N SER A 440 52.48 -26.92 -24.46
CA SER A 440 51.63 -26.80 -25.64
C SER A 440 51.05 -25.39 -25.79
N LEU A 441 50.97 -24.94 -27.05
CA LEU A 441 50.25 -23.74 -27.47
C LEU A 441 48.92 -24.08 -28.16
N SER A 442 48.41 -25.30 -27.98
CA SER A 442 47.24 -25.78 -28.72
C SER A 442 45.97 -24.99 -28.47
N GLY A 443 45.84 -24.39 -27.29
CA GLY A 443 44.75 -23.48 -26.98
C GLY A 443 44.73 -22.21 -27.86
N LEU A 444 45.77 -21.95 -28.66
CA LEU A 444 45.86 -20.80 -29.56
C LEU A 444 45.61 -21.16 -31.03
N PHE A 445 45.29 -22.41 -31.37
CA PHE A 445 45.14 -22.83 -32.77
C PHE A 445 44.03 -22.07 -33.52
N SER A 446 42.98 -21.61 -32.84
CA SER A 446 41.96 -20.71 -33.39
C SER A 446 42.50 -19.30 -33.69
N THR A 447 43.39 -18.78 -32.84
CA THR A 447 43.92 -17.41 -32.91
C THR A 447 44.91 -17.18 -34.06
N CYS A 448 45.69 -18.20 -34.45
CA CYS A 448 46.73 -18.06 -35.48
C CYS A 448 46.17 -17.77 -36.89
N MET A 449 44.88 -18.00 -37.15
CA MET A 449 44.23 -17.64 -38.41
C MET A 449 43.77 -16.18 -38.47
N ALA A 450 43.79 -15.46 -37.34
CA ALA A 450 43.20 -14.13 -37.22
C ALA A 450 44.20 -13.00 -36.98
N ILE A 451 45.50 -13.30 -36.85
CA ILE A 451 46.55 -12.28 -36.75
C ILE A 451 46.83 -11.77 -38.17
N PRO A 452 46.60 -10.48 -38.49
CA PRO A 452 46.88 -9.95 -39.82
C PRO A 452 48.38 -10.10 -40.14
N PRO A 453 48.75 -10.60 -41.33
CA PRO A 453 50.15 -10.69 -41.74
C PRO A 453 50.77 -9.29 -41.78
N LYS A 454 51.99 -9.18 -41.25
CA LYS A 454 52.78 -7.93 -41.21
C LYS A 454 53.05 -7.34 -42.59
#